data_AF-A0A8S0X850-F1
#
_entry.id   AF-A0A8S0X850-F1
#
_cell.length_a   1.000
_cell.length_b   1.000
_cell.length_c   1.000
_cell.angle_alpha   90.00
_cell.angle_beta   90.00
_cell.angle_gamma   90.00
#
_symmetry.space_group_name_H-M   'P 1'
#
loop_
_entity.id
_entity.type
_entity.pdbx_description
1 polymer ?
#
loop_
_entity_poly.entity_id
_entity_poly.type
_entity_poly.pdbx_seq_one_letter_code
_entity_poly.pdbx_strand_id
1 'polypeptide(L)'
;MPFFIIISLILSFLVQFASSLQNLLISPLLIYLGTGAAIFSIAGVIVKKIPLKIGYDIFASSTLLVWFAYWKMLFNKDSPIFFFFPLYFAFMTALVSLLLVNQAHKIDYDTYRGMQSVSEMQGLQPWLIMSCVLVTLEFQKHYLLFPVMMTLLIMRFALSSCLEQK
;
A
#
# COMPACT_ATOMS: atom_id res chain seq x y z
N MET A 1 5.58 0.54 7.47
CA MET A 1 5.63 1.26 6.19
C MET A 1 5.58 2.77 6.45
N PRO A 2 6.63 3.35 7.06
CA PRO A 2 6.65 4.78 7.38
C PRO A 2 6.60 5.70 6.14
N PHE A 3 7.24 5.34 5.02
CA PHE A 3 7.23 6.17 3.82
C PHE A 3 5.83 6.28 3.23
N PHE A 4 5.11 5.17 3.19
CA PHE A 4 3.73 5.11 2.73
C PHE A 4 2.80 6.00 3.56
N ILE A 5 2.96 6.00 4.90
CA ILE A 5 2.19 6.89 5.79
C ILE A 5 2.48 8.35 5.47
N ILE A 6 3.77 8.72 5.37
CA ILE A 6 4.17 10.10 5.09
C ILE A 6 3.60 10.58 3.75
N ILE A 7 3.75 9.79 2.69
CA ILE A 7 3.23 10.13 1.35
C ILE A 7 1.70 10.24 1.38
N SER A 8 1.02 9.35 2.09
CA SER A 8 -0.44 9.40 2.23
C SER A 8 -0.92 10.70 2.90
N LEU A 9 -0.23 11.13 3.96
CA LEU A 9 -0.54 12.38 4.65
C LEU A 9 -0.20 13.61 3.79
N ILE A 10 0.94 13.60 3.10
CA ILE A 10 1.33 14.65 2.16
C ILE A 10 0.28 14.79 1.06
N LEU A 11 -0.18 13.69 0.45
CA LEU A 11 -1.21 13.73 -0.58
C LEU A 11 -2.52 14.32 -0.05
N SER A 12 -2.95 13.88 1.15
CA SER A 12 -4.15 14.42 1.80
C SER A 12 -4.05 15.93 1.99
N PHE A 13 -2.90 16.40 2.49
CA PHE A 13 -2.62 17.81 2.69
C PHE A 13 -2.63 18.58 1.35
N LEU A 14 -1.94 18.08 0.32
CA LEU A 14 -1.87 18.74 -0.98
C LEU A 14 -3.25 18.89 -1.63
N VAL A 15 -4.12 17.88 -1.48
CA VAL A 15 -5.51 17.91 -1.96
C VAL A 15 -6.32 18.95 -1.20
N GLN A 16 -6.24 18.98 0.13
CA GLN A 16 -6.98 19.92 0.98
C GLN A 16 -6.68 21.38 0.64
N PHE A 17 -5.42 21.71 0.31
CA PHE A 17 -4.99 23.08 0.02
C PHE A 17 -4.98 23.43 -1.48
N ALA A 18 -5.50 22.56 -2.35
CA ALA A 18 -5.52 22.77 -3.81
C ALA A 18 -4.16 23.22 -4.38
N SER A 19 -3.06 22.67 -3.85
CA SER A 19 -1.70 23.13 -4.16
C SER A 19 -1.36 22.95 -5.64
N SER A 20 -0.61 23.91 -6.21
CA SER A 20 -0.07 23.84 -7.58
C SER A 20 0.85 22.63 -7.82
N LEU A 21 1.42 22.06 -6.74
CA LEU A 21 2.23 20.84 -6.80
C LEU A 21 1.44 19.61 -7.27
N GLN A 22 0.10 19.64 -7.18
CA GLN A 22 -0.72 18.57 -7.76
C GLN A 22 -0.49 18.42 -9.27
N ASN A 23 -0.19 19.49 -9.99
CA ASN A 23 0.08 19.42 -11.43
C ASN A 23 1.36 18.62 -11.74
N LEU A 24 2.36 18.68 -10.86
CA LEU A 24 3.56 17.85 -10.98
C LEU A 24 3.23 16.38 -10.69
N LEU A 25 2.35 16.14 -9.71
CA LEU A 25 1.92 14.79 -9.32
C LEU A 25 1.08 14.10 -10.39
N ILE A 26 0.41 14.84 -11.26
CA ILE A 26 -0.41 14.29 -12.36
C ILE A 26 0.44 14.07 -13.63
N SER A 27 1.75 14.35 -13.58
CA SER A 27 2.60 14.18 -14.77
C SER A 27 2.67 12.72 -15.24
N PRO A 28 2.67 12.46 -16.56
CA PRO A 28 2.84 11.11 -17.11
C PRO A 28 4.15 10.46 -16.66
N LEU A 29 5.19 11.28 -16.45
CA LEU A 29 6.48 10.82 -15.93
C LEU A 29 6.32 10.11 -14.57
N LEU A 30 5.52 10.67 -13.66
CA LEU A 30 5.30 10.06 -12.36
C LEU A 30 4.56 8.72 -12.44
N ILE A 31 3.64 8.57 -13.41
CA ILE A 31 2.97 7.29 -13.66
C ILE A 31 3.99 6.23 -14.09
N TYR A 32 4.84 6.53 -15.08
CA TYR A 32 5.83 5.55 -15.53
C TYR A 32 6.85 5.21 -14.45
N LEU A 33 7.35 6.21 -13.72
CA LEU A 33 8.29 5.99 -12.61
C LEU A 33 7.64 5.21 -11.46
N GLY A 34 6.41 5.56 -11.09
CA GLY A 34 5.67 4.88 -10.04
C GLY A 34 5.36 3.43 -10.41
N THR A 35 4.86 3.17 -11.62
CA THR A 35 4.58 1.82 -12.09
C THR A 35 5.86 1.00 -12.21
N GLY A 36 6.94 1.60 -12.71
CA GLY A 36 8.26 0.97 -12.76
C GLY A 36 8.78 0.59 -11.37
N ALA A 37 8.66 1.49 -10.38
CA ALA A 37 9.05 1.22 -9.00
C ALA A 37 8.19 0.12 -8.35
N ALA A 38 6.87 0.10 -8.63
CA ALA A 38 5.98 -0.94 -8.14
C ALA A 38 6.34 -2.32 -8.71
N ILE A 39 6.56 -2.42 -10.02
CA ILE A 39 6.99 -3.66 -10.69
C ILE A 39 8.37 -4.10 -10.17
N PHE A 40 9.32 -3.17 -10.03
CA PHE A 40 10.64 -3.47 -9.48
C PHE A 40 10.54 -4.00 -8.05
N SER A 41 9.64 -3.45 -7.24
CA SER A 41 9.40 -3.94 -5.89
C SER A 41 8.83 -5.36 -5.87
N ILE A 42 7.86 -5.66 -6.74
CA ILE A 42 7.32 -7.02 -6.89
C ILE A 42 8.45 -7.99 -7.29
N ALA A 43 9.20 -7.65 -8.33
CA ALA A 43 10.31 -8.46 -8.81
C ALA A 43 11.34 -8.69 -7.69
N GLY A 44 11.73 -7.63 -6.96
CA GLY A 44 12.66 -7.66 -5.84
C GLY A 44 12.21 -8.56 -4.69
N VAL A 45 10.90 -8.60 -4.40
CA VAL A 45 10.30 -9.51 -3.42
C VAL A 45 10.33 -10.96 -3.92
N ILE A 46 10.00 -11.21 -5.20
CA ILE A 46 10.02 -12.56 -5.80
C ILE A 46 11.44 -13.13 -5.78
N VAL A 47 12.44 -12.35 -6.21
CA VAL A 47 13.84 -12.80 -6.23
C VAL A 47 14.50 -12.74 -4.84
N LYS A 48 13.76 -12.35 -3.79
CA LYS A 48 14.23 -12.19 -2.41
C LYS A 48 15.46 -11.27 -2.26
N LYS A 49 15.64 -10.31 -3.18
CA LYS A 49 16.76 -9.36 -3.16
C LYS A 49 16.49 -8.11 -2.30
N ILE A 50 15.23 -7.85 -1.98
CA ILE A 50 14.82 -6.70 -1.16
C ILE A 50 14.17 -7.22 0.13
N PRO A 51 14.53 -6.69 1.31
CA PRO A 51 13.84 -7.02 2.55
C PRO A 51 12.34 -6.78 2.41
N LEU A 52 11.53 -7.73 2.86
CA LEU A 52 10.09 -7.75 2.59
C LEU A 52 9.39 -6.47 3.07
N LYS A 53 9.76 -5.94 4.26
CA LYS A 53 9.22 -4.67 4.78
C LYS A 53 9.49 -3.48 3.86
N ILE A 54 10.69 -3.41 3.30
CA ILE A 54 11.08 -2.34 2.36
C ILE A 54 10.30 -2.51 1.05
N GLY A 55 10.16 -3.74 0.56
CA GLY A 55 9.34 -4.05 -0.62
C GLY A 55 7.89 -3.59 -0.46
N TYR A 56 7.25 -3.86 0.69
CA TYR A 56 5.90 -3.36 0.95
C TYR A 56 5.82 -1.83 0.93
N ASP A 57 6.76 -1.15 1.58
CA ASP A 57 6.73 0.31 1.71
C ASP A 57 6.93 1.00 0.35
N ILE A 58 7.92 0.55 -0.43
CA ILE A 58 8.18 1.04 -1.79
C ILE A 58 6.98 0.76 -2.70
N PHE A 59 6.47 -0.48 -2.68
CA PHE A 59 5.33 -0.88 -3.51
C PHE A 59 4.07 -0.04 -3.22
N ALA A 60 3.69 0.08 -1.94
CA ALA A 60 2.48 0.81 -1.57
C ALA A 60 2.61 2.31 -1.86
N SER A 61 3.78 2.89 -1.58
CA SER A 61 4.08 4.30 -1.86
C SER A 61 4.01 4.62 -3.34
N SER A 62 4.69 3.81 -4.16
CA SER A 62 4.70 3.98 -5.63
C SER A 62 3.31 3.78 -6.23
N THR A 63 2.60 2.73 -5.82
CA THR A 63 1.24 2.44 -6.30
C THR A 63 0.25 3.54 -5.91
N LEU A 64 0.38 4.13 -4.71
CA LEU A 64 -0.45 5.27 -4.30
C LEU A 64 -0.21 6.51 -5.18
N LEU A 65 1.04 6.78 -5.56
CA LEU A 65 1.36 7.88 -6.46
C LEU A 65 0.82 7.62 -7.88
N VAL A 66 0.93 6.38 -8.38
CA VAL A 66 0.33 5.99 -9.66
C VAL A 66 -1.18 6.14 -9.62
N TRP A 67 -1.83 5.62 -8.58
CA TRP A 67 -3.27 5.75 -8.36
C TRP A 67 -3.69 7.22 -8.39
N PHE A 68 -3.00 8.06 -7.63
CA PHE A 68 -3.30 9.49 -7.57
C PHE A 68 -3.15 10.14 -8.95
N ALA A 69 -2.00 9.98 -9.60
CA ALA A 69 -1.72 10.58 -10.89
C ALA A 69 -2.69 10.11 -11.98
N TYR A 70 -2.90 8.80 -12.07
CA TYR A 70 -3.70 8.17 -13.11
C TYR A 70 -5.19 8.47 -12.93
N TRP A 71 -5.74 8.29 -11.73
CA TRP A 71 -7.17 8.52 -11.51
C TRP A 71 -7.53 10.00 -11.48
N LYS A 72 -6.63 10.89 -11.05
CA LYS A 72 -6.92 12.34 -11.04
C LYS A 72 -7.13 12.93 -12.44
N MET A 73 -6.61 12.29 -13.50
CA MET A 73 -6.89 12.65 -14.88
C MET A 73 -8.26 12.17 -15.37
N LEU A 74 -8.82 11.14 -14.73
CA LEU A 74 -10.05 10.46 -15.19
C LEU A 74 -11.29 10.85 -14.38
N PHE A 75 -11.11 11.13 -13.09
CA PHE A 75 -12.18 11.53 -12.18
C PHE A 75 -12.35 13.04 -12.13
N ASN A 76 -13.50 13.48 -11.60
CA ASN A 76 -13.72 14.90 -11.33
C ASN A 76 -12.65 15.43 -10.35
N LYS A 77 -12.16 16.65 -10.58
CA LYS A 77 -11.08 17.27 -9.80
C LYS A 77 -11.41 17.34 -8.31
N ASP A 78 -12.68 17.51 -7.97
CA ASP A 78 -13.15 17.65 -6.59
C ASP A 78 -13.60 16.32 -5.97
N SER A 79 -13.27 15.18 -6.60
CA SER A 79 -13.67 13.87 -6.07
C SER A 79 -13.06 13.65 -4.69
N PRO A 80 -13.89 13.36 -3.67
CA PRO A 80 -13.45 13.30 -2.27
C PRO A 80 -12.49 12.14 -2.00
N ILE A 81 -12.48 11.12 -2.88
CA ILE A 81 -11.60 9.95 -2.79
C ILE A 81 -10.12 10.33 -2.70
N PHE A 82 -9.70 11.41 -3.36
CA PHE A 82 -8.30 11.86 -3.38
C PHE A 82 -7.81 12.38 -2.02
N PHE A 83 -8.74 12.77 -1.14
CA PHE A 83 -8.46 13.14 0.24
C PHE A 83 -8.66 11.96 1.19
N PHE A 84 -9.83 11.30 1.12
CA PHE A 84 -10.19 10.29 2.11
C PHE A 84 -9.42 8.98 1.98
N PHE A 85 -9.08 8.52 0.77
CA PHE A 85 -8.36 7.24 0.63
C PHE A 85 -6.93 7.31 1.17
N PRO A 86 -6.10 8.32 0.83
CA PRO A 86 -4.78 8.45 1.45
C PRO A 86 -4.87 8.58 2.98
N LEU A 87 -5.79 9.40 3.49
CA LEU A 87 -5.98 9.53 4.95
C LEU A 87 -6.36 8.19 5.60
N TYR A 88 -7.29 7.45 4.99
CA TYR A 88 -7.67 6.11 5.41
C TYR A 88 -6.47 5.15 5.42
N PHE A 89 -5.64 5.15 4.37
CA PHE A 89 -4.46 4.29 4.30
C PHE A 89 -3.41 4.62 5.37
N ALA A 90 -3.17 5.91 5.61
CA ALA A 90 -2.28 6.36 6.67
C ALA A 90 -2.77 5.87 8.03
N PHE A 91 -4.06 6.07 8.31
CA PHE A 91 -4.68 5.65 9.57
C PHE A 91 -4.63 4.13 9.75
N MET A 92 -5.06 3.36 8.74
CA MET A 92 -5.04 1.90 8.80
C MET A 92 -3.64 1.34 8.97
N THR A 93 -2.66 1.88 8.24
CA THR A 93 -1.27 1.43 8.35
C THR A 93 -0.71 1.71 9.74
N ALA A 94 -0.99 2.91 10.29
CA ALA A 94 -0.56 3.29 11.63
C ALA A 94 -1.23 2.42 12.70
N LEU A 95 -2.55 2.25 12.63
CA LEU A 95 -3.34 1.44 13.55
C LEU A 95 -2.86 -0.01 13.58
N VAL A 96 -2.71 -0.62 12.41
CA VAL A 96 -2.26 -2.01 12.30
C VAL A 96 -0.81 -2.17 12.78
N SER A 97 0.07 -1.21 12.50
CA SER A 97 1.45 -1.23 13.00
C SER A 97 1.51 -1.12 14.54
N LEU A 98 0.67 -0.26 15.13
CA LEU A 98 0.63 -0.07 16.59
C LEU A 98 -0.02 -1.24 17.32
N LEU A 99 -1.11 -1.80 16.79
CA LEU A 99 -1.88 -2.84 17.46
C LEU A 99 -1.31 -4.24 17.24
N LEU A 100 -0.88 -4.57 16.02
CA LEU A 100 -0.39 -5.91 15.70
C LEU A 100 1.13 -5.99 15.85
N VAL A 101 1.86 -5.13 15.13
CA VAL A 101 3.32 -5.27 15.03
C VAL A 101 4.02 -4.92 16.35
N ASN A 102 3.58 -3.86 17.04
CA ASN A 102 4.20 -3.48 18.32
C ASN A 102 3.86 -4.46 19.47
N GLN A 103 2.73 -5.16 19.37
CA GLN A 103 2.30 -6.13 20.37
C GLN A 103 2.68 -7.57 20.02
N ALA A 104 3.46 -7.81 18.96
CA ALA A 104 3.77 -9.15 18.49
C ALA A 104 4.50 -10.02 19.54
N HIS A 105 5.26 -9.40 20.46
CA HIS A 105 5.88 -10.06 21.60
C HIS A 105 4.90 -10.69 22.60
N LYS A 106 3.62 -10.25 22.60
CA LYS A 106 2.57 -10.77 23.49
C LYS A 106 1.79 -11.93 22.88
N ILE A 107 2.03 -12.26 21.62
CA ILE A 107 1.32 -13.33 20.91
C ILE A 107 1.77 -14.67 21.51
N ASP A 108 0.84 -15.51 21.92
CA ASP A 108 1.13 -16.86 22.42
C ASP A 108 1.64 -17.79 21.29
N TYR A 109 2.08 -18.99 21.65
CA TYR A 109 2.67 -19.92 20.67
C TYR A 109 1.62 -20.50 19.70
N ASP A 110 0.40 -20.78 20.17
CA ASP A 110 -0.65 -21.38 19.36
C ASP A 110 -1.18 -20.39 18.33
N THR A 111 -1.40 -19.14 18.74
CA THR A 111 -1.75 -18.04 17.84
C THR A 111 -0.63 -17.79 16.81
N TYR A 112 0.64 -17.84 17.21
CA TYR A 112 1.77 -17.70 16.28
C TYR A 112 1.78 -18.80 15.21
N ARG A 113 1.58 -20.07 15.61
CA ARG A 113 1.46 -21.21 14.70
C ARG A 113 0.32 -21.03 13.69
N GLY A 114 -0.84 -20.55 14.16
CA GLY A 114 -1.98 -20.23 13.30
C GLY A 114 -1.63 -19.13 12.28
N MET A 115 -1.02 -18.03 12.74
CA MET A 115 -0.57 -16.93 11.88
C MET A 115 0.47 -17.37 10.84
N GLN A 116 1.39 -18.25 11.23
CA GLN A 116 2.38 -18.83 10.32
C GLN A 116 1.70 -19.66 9.23
N SER A 117 0.78 -20.56 9.62
CA SER A 117 0.03 -21.39 8.67
C SER A 117 -0.74 -20.54 7.65
N VAL A 118 -1.38 -19.45 8.10
CA VAL A 118 -2.07 -18.50 7.22
C VAL A 118 -1.08 -17.78 6.29
N SER A 119 0.09 -17.37 6.78
CA SER A 119 1.12 -16.70 5.97
C SER A 119 1.72 -17.61 4.89
N GLU A 120 1.74 -18.92 5.11
CA GLU A 120 2.26 -19.93 4.18
C GLU A 120 1.25 -20.36 3.10
N MET A 121 -0.03 -20.00 3.24
CA MET A 121 -1.04 -20.28 2.22
C MET A 121 -0.67 -19.66 0.86
N GLN A 122 -0.73 -20.47 -0.20
CA GLN A 122 -0.35 -20.03 -1.56
C GLN A 122 -1.13 -18.81 -2.06
N GLY A 123 -2.39 -18.65 -1.69
CA GLY A 123 -3.21 -17.49 -2.05
C GLY A 123 -2.85 -16.19 -1.33
N LEU A 124 -2.02 -16.26 -0.28
CA LEU A 124 -1.58 -15.12 0.53
C LEU A 124 -0.10 -14.79 0.31
N GLN A 125 0.46 -15.18 -0.84
CA GLN A 125 1.83 -14.77 -1.17
C GLN A 125 1.91 -13.25 -1.36
N PRO A 126 2.92 -12.57 -0.78
CA PRO A 126 3.08 -11.11 -0.87
C PRO A 126 2.96 -10.54 -2.29
N TRP A 127 3.65 -11.18 -3.24
CA TRP A 127 3.71 -10.73 -4.62
C TRP A 127 2.35 -10.88 -5.34
N LEU A 128 1.54 -11.88 -5.00
CA LEU A 128 0.19 -12.04 -5.56
C LEU A 128 -0.70 -10.86 -5.16
N ILE A 129 -0.70 -10.49 -3.88
CA ILE A 129 -1.50 -9.36 -3.38
C ILE A 129 -1.02 -8.06 -4.02
N MET A 130 0.29 -7.85 -4.13
CA MET A 130 0.86 -6.69 -4.84
C MET A 130 0.42 -6.65 -6.31
N SER A 131 0.48 -7.76 -7.03
CA SER A 131 -0.01 -7.83 -8.42
C SER A 131 -1.50 -7.52 -8.52
N CYS A 132 -2.33 -8.04 -7.59
CA CYS A 132 -3.75 -7.71 -7.53
C CYS A 132 -3.99 -6.21 -7.33
N VAL A 133 -3.24 -5.56 -6.43
CA VAL A 133 -3.32 -4.10 -6.23
C VAL A 133 -3.05 -3.35 -7.53
N LEU A 134 -2.00 -3.71 -8.29
CA LEU A 134 -1.72 -3.07 -9.58
C LEU A 134 -2.87 -3.25 -10.58
N VAL A 135 -3.42 -4.46 -10.66
CA VAL A 135 -4.55 -4.76 -11.54
C VAL A 135 -5.75 -3.87 -11.19
N THR A 136 -6.01 -3.59 -9.91
CA THR A 136 -7.14 -2.72 -9.51
C THR A 136 -7.03 -1.27 -10.00
N LEU A 137 -5.85 -0.79 -10.39
CA LEU A 137 -5.69 0.56 -10.95
C LEU A 137 -6.46 0.76 -12.25
N GLU A 138 -6.67 -0.33 -13.02
CA GLU A 138 -7.40 -0.34 -14.29
C GLU A 138 -8.93 -0.44 -14.11
N PHE A 139 -9.43 -0.65 -12.88
CA PHE A 139 -10.86 -0.85 -12.61
C PHE A 139 -11.52 0.40 -12.02
N GLN A 140 -11.49 1.53 -12.73
CA GLN A 140 -12.02 2.81 -12.23
C GLN A 140 -13.53 2.76 -11.93
N LYS A 141 -14.29 1.97 -12.70
CA LYS A 141 -15.74 1.74 -12.46
C LYS A 141 -16.02 1.07 -11.11
N HIS A 142 -15.06 0.32 -10.59
CA HIS A 142 -15.12 -0.34 -9.30
C HIS A 142 -14.07 0.27 -8.37
N TYR A 143 -14.14 1.59 -8.20
CA TYR A 143 -13.11 2.39 -7.52
C TYR A 143 -12.79 1.93 -6.08
N LEU A 144 -13.68 1.18 -5.44
CA LEU A 144 -13.49 0.58 -4.12
C LEU A 144 -12.56 -0.64 -4.12
N LEU A 145 -12.30 -1.28 -5.27
CA LEU A 145 -11.38 -2.41 -5.35
C LEU A 145 -9.96 -2.02 -4.93
N PHE A 146 -9.50 -0.84 -5.33
CA PHE A 146 -8.18 -0.32 -4.97
C PHE A 146 -7.99 -0.20 -3.44
N PRO A 147 -8.81 0.55 -2.69
CA PRO A 147 -8.63 0.66 -1.24
C PRO A 147 -8.85 -0.67 -0.50
N VAL A 148 -9.70 -1.56 -1.00
CA VAL A 148 -9.87 -2.91 -0.43
C VAL A 148 -8.58 -3.71 -0.57
N MET A 149 -7.99 -3.76 -1.77
CA MET A 149 -6.75 -4.49 -2.01
C MET A 149 -5.56 -3.87 -1.26
N MET A 150 -5.49 -2.55 -1.17
CA MET A 150 -4.49 -1.85 -0.34
C MET A 150 -4.63 -2.21 1.14
N THR A 151 -5.87 -2.34 1.65
CA THR A 151 -6.11 -2.77 3.03
C THR A 151 -5.64 -4.21 3.25
N LEU A 152 -5.92 -5.11 2.31
CA LEU A 152 -5.43 -6.48 2.35
C LEU A 152 -3.89 -6.52 2.36
N LEU A 153 -3.25 -5.69 1.54
CA LEU A 153 -1.79 -5.54 1.52
C LEU A 153 -1.24 -5.06 2.87
N ILE A 154 -1.86 -4.05 3.49
CA ILE A 154 -1.48 -3.54 4.83
C ILE A 154 -1.60 -4.64 5.89
N MET A 155 -2.70 -5.39 5.89
CA MET A 155 -2.90 -6.51 6.80
C MET A 155 -1.85 -7.61 6.59
N ARG A 156 -1.51 -7.91 5.33
CA ARG A 156 -0.47 -8.89 5.01
C ARG A 156 0.91 -8.43 5.46
N PHE A 157 1.25 -7.15 5.27
CA PHE A 157 2.48 -6.54 5.77
C PHE A 157 2.59 -6.71 7.30
N ALA A 158 1.48 -6.50 8.01
CA ALA A 158 1.44 -6.64 9.45
C ALA A 158 1.65 -8.08 9.90
N LEU A 159 0.98 -9.04 9.25
CA LEU A 159 1.16 -10.46 9.48
C LEU A 159 2.63 -10.86 9.29
N SER A 160 3.25 -10.47 8.17
CA SER A 160 4.68 -10.71 7.92
C SER A 160 5.56 -10.10 9.02
N SER A 161 5.28 -8.86 9.41
CA SER A 161 6.07 -8.15 10.41
C SER A 161 5.97 -8.75 11.80
N CYS A 162 4.82 -9.32 12.17
CA CYS A 162 4.65 -10.03 13.44
C CYS A 162 5.45 -11.34 13.46
N LEU A 163 5.45 -12.07 12.34
CA LEU A 163 6.14 -13.36 12.23
C LEU A 163 7.67 -13.23 12.24
N GLU A 164 8.21 -12.09 11.80
CA GLU A 164 9.66 -11.81 11.82
C GLU A 164 10.21 -11.44 13.21
N GLN A 165 9.37 -11.18 14.22
CA GLN A 165 9.81 -10.76 15.56
C GLN A 165 10.00 -11.91 16.57
N LYS A 166 9.73 -13.16 16.16
CA LYS A 166 9.98 -14.38 16.95
C LYS A 166 10.96 -15.27 16.20
#